data_AF-A0A7D7RLT8-F1
#
_entry.id   AF-A0A7D7RLT8-F1
#
_cell.length_a   1.000
_cell.length_b   1.000
_cell.length_c   1.000
_cell.angle_alpha   90.00
_cell.angle_beta   90.00
_cell.angle_gamma   90.00
#
_symmetry.space_group_name_H-M   'P 1'
#
loop_
_entity.id
_entity.type
_entity.pdbx_description
1 polymer ?
#
loop_
_entity_poly.entity_id
_entity_poly.type
_entity_poly.pdbx_seq_one_letter_code
_entity_poly.pdbx_strand_id
1 'polypeptide(L)'
;MKTPVLLALCVLLSLPATAAVYECGDGRYSNKPGPGCRSADLPKIGSYSSERPRPARQPQAETAAAPAPQRAAAPVRTPAASQRAAYQAPAAPVVAPPTTRTNSGRRMILEQELANERRALADAQKALTESRTLPRGNGAAYAAHQARINSLQSDVLDRQQNIQALQRELSRM
;
A
#
# COMPACT_ATOMS: atom_id res chain seq x y z
N MET A 1 49.38 -16.25 8.95
CA MET A 1 48.45 -16.25 10.11
C MET A 1 47.92 -14.83 10.32
N LYS A 2 46.64 -14.69 10.71
CA LYS A 2 45.90 -13.45 11.04
C LYS A 2 45.61 -12.58 9.81
N THR A 3 44.39 -12.50 9.28
CA THR A 3 43.21 -11.92 9.95
C THR A 3 41.89 -12.37 9.29
N PRO A 4 41.12 -13.30 9.89
CA PRO A 4 39.70 -13.44 9.57
C PRO A 4 38.84 -13.33 10.86
N VAL A 5 39.18 -12.39 11.75
CA VAL A 5 38.45 -12.25 13.03
C VAL A 5 37.64 -10.95 13.09
N LEU A 6 37.96 -9.94 12.28
CA LEU A 6 37.29 -8.64 12.38
C LEU A 6 35.86 -8.59 11.79
N LEU A 7 35.52 -9.49 10.85
CA LEU A 7 34.21 -9.49 10.19
C LEU A 7 33.11 -10.23 10.97
N ALA A 8 33.49 -11.07 11.94
CA ALA A 8 32.54 -11.82 12.76
C ALA A 8 31.97 -11.02 13.95
N LEU A 9 32.55 -9.87 14.30
CA LEU A 9 32.14 -9.11 15.48
C LEU A 9 31.00 -8.09 15.23
N CYS A 10 30.70 -7.75 13.98
CA CYS A 10 29.67 -6.73 13.67
C CYS A 10 28.22 -7.26 13.60
N VAL A 11 28.00 -8.58 13.66
CA VAL A 11 26.64 -9.17 13.55
C VAL A 11 25.97 -9.36 14.93
N LEU A 12 26.69 -9.18 16.04
CA LEU A 12 26.19 -9.50 17.39
C LEU A 12 25.59 -8.32 18.17
N LEU A 13 25.37 -7.15 17.54
CA LEU A 13 24.89 -5.93 18.24
C LEU A 13 23.49 -5.45 17.81
N SER A 14 22.72 -6.25 17.08
CA SER A 14 21.31 -5.92 16.84
C SER A 14 20.48 -6.21 18.09
N LEU A 15 20.51 -5.31 19.08
CA LEU A 15 19.53 -5.31 20.16
C LEU A 15 18.14 -5.08 19.54
N PRO A 16 17.14 -5.93 19.84
CA PRO A 16 15.77 -5.61 19.48
C PRO A 16 15.37 -4.35 20.25
N ALA A 17 15.07 -3.26 19.54
CA ALA A 17 14.49 -2.07 20.14
C ALA A 17 13.05 -2.39 20.55
N THR A 18 12.87 -2.86 21.79
CA THR A 18 11.54 -2.96 22.40
C THR A 18 11.09 -1.54 22.75
N ALA A 19 10.28 -0.93 21.89
CA ALA A 19 9.69 0.36 22.18
C ALA A 19 8.60 0.19 23.24
N ALA A 20 8.94 0.47 24.50
CA ALA A 20 7.95 0.56 25.57
C ALA A 20 7.06 1.79 25.35
N VAL A 21 5.75 1.61 25.42
CA VAL A 21 4.75 2.68 25.32
C VAL A 21 4.18 2.96 26.70
N TYR A 22 4.05 4.24 27.04
CA TYR A 22 3.52 4.70 28.32
C TYR A 22 2.22 5.48 28.12
N GLU A 23 1.25 5.30 29.01
CA GLU A 23 -0.01 6.06 29.09
C GLU A 23 0.12 7.16 30.14
N CYS A 24 -0.08 8.42 29.76
CA CYS A 24 0.17 9.61 30.60
C CYS A 24 -1.10 10.35 31.04
N GLY A 25 -2.27 9.69 31.00
CA GLY A 25 -3.58 10.31 31.27
C GLY A 25 -4.22 10.96 30.04
N ASP A 26 -5.53 11.24 30.09
CA ASP A 26 -6.32 11.87 29.02
C ASP A 26 -6.19 11.22 27.64
N GLY A 27 -5.96 9.91 27.58
CA GLY A 27 -5.75 9.16 26.34
C GLY A 27 -4.45 9.46 25.60
N ARG A 28 -3.48 10.13 26.25
CA ARG A 28 -2.17 10.44 25.66
C ARG A 28 -1.18 9.30 25.89
N TYR A 29 -0.48 8.93 24.81
CA TYR A 29 0.58 7.93 24.83
C TYR A 29 1.94 8.54 24.49
N SER A 30 3.00 8.03 25.12
CA SER A 30 4.38 8.51 24.98
C SER A 30 5.35 7.35 24.83
N ASN A 31 6.43 7.55 24.09
CA ASN A 31 7.56 6.62 23.99
C ASN A 31 8.63 6.87 25.07
N LYS A 32 8.42 7.86 25.95
CA LYS A 32 9.33 8.23 27.04
C LYS A 32 8.63 8.11 28.39
N PRO A 33 9.32 7.58 29.42
CA PRO A 33 8.80 7.60 30.78
C PRO A 33 8.69 9.05 31.29
N GLY A 34 7.70 9.32 32.13
CA GLY A 34 7.45 10.65 32.67
C GLY A 34 6.59 10.61 33.94
N PRO A 35 6.56 11.71 34.71
CA PRO A 35 5.72 11.82 35.90
C PRO A 35 4.24 11.69 35.51
N GLY A 36 3.52 10.77 36.17
CA GLY A 36 2.12 10.45 35.86
C GLY A 36 1.93 9.48 34.69
N CYS A 37 3.01 9.01 34.05
CA CYS A 37 2.93 8.01 33.00
C CYS A 37 3.17 6.60 33.55
N ARG A 38 2.32 5.65 33.15
CA ARG A 38 2.47 4.21 33.47
C ARG A 38 2.69 3.40 32.21
N SER A 39 3.34 2.24 32.32
CA SER A 39 3.47 1.31 31.18
C SER A 39 2.08 0.95 30.65
N ALA A 40 1.89 1.08 29.34
CA ALA A 40 0.61 0.83 28.71
C ALA A 40 0.42 -0.68 28.46
N ASP A 41 -0.70 -1.23 28.93
CA ASP A 41 -1.12 -2.61 28.68
C ASP A 41 -1.96 -2.66 27.38
N LEU A 42 -1.27 -2.68 26.23
CA LEU A 42 -1.92 -2.70 24.92
C LEU A 42 -1.97 -4.13 24.34
N PRO A 43 -3.08 -4.52 23.70
CA PRO A 43 -3.13 -5.79 22.98
C PRO A 43 -2.10 -5.79 21.85
N LYS A 44 -1.48 -6.95 21.63
CA LYS A 44 -0.51 -7.14 20.54
C LYS A 44 -1.21 -6.94 19.20
N ILE A 45 -0.84 -5.87 18.49
CA ILE A 45 -1.29 -5.64 17.12
C ILE A 45 -0.63 -6.71 16.22
N GLY A 46 -1.37 -7.17 15.20
CA GLY A 46 -0.85 -8.13 14.22
C GLY A 46 0.49 -7.68 13.64
N SER A 47 1.43 -8.61 13.48
CA SER A 47 2.72 -8.33 12.88
C SER A 47 2.61 -8.40 11.36
N TYR A 48 2.97 -7.33 10.66
CA TYR A 48 3.13 -7.34 9.21
C TYR A 48 4.55 -7.77 8.88
N SER A 49 4.68 -8.90 8.20
CA SER A 49 5.95 -9.31 7.58
C SER A 49 5.96 -8.81 6.13
N SER A 50 7.08 -8.26 5.69
CA SER A 50 7.31 -7.87 4.29
C SER A 50 7.49 -9.09 3.37
N GLU A 51 7.49 -10.30 3.93
CA GLU A 51 7.51 -11.52 3.14
C GLU A 51 6.16 -11.71 2.42
N ARG A 52 6.22 -11.91 1.10
CA ARG A 52 5.03 -12.30 0.33
C ARG A 52 4.53 -13.64 0.88
N PRO A 53 3.21 -13.81 1.09
CA PRO A 53 2.63 -15.11 1.43
C PRO A 53 3.12 -16.15 0.43
N ARG A 54 3.83 -17.16 0.93
CA ARG A 54 4.30 -18.27 0.10
C ARG A 54 3.04 -18.96 -0.46
N PRO A 55 2.87 -19.08 -1.78
CA PRO A 55 1.72 -19.79 -2.32
C PRO A 55 1.73 -21.22 -1.76
N ALA A 56 0.61 -21.62 -1.17
CA ALA A 56 0.44 -22.97 -0.65
C ALA A 56 0.74 -23.96 -1.79
N ARG A 57 1.68 -24.87 -1.53
CA ARG A 57 2.05 -25.91 -2.49
C ARG A 57 0.81 -26.77 -2.74
N GLN A 58 0.27 -26.69 -3.95
CA GLN A 58 -0.78 -27.61 -4.38
C GLN A 58 -0.24 -29.03 -4.26
N PRO A 59 -1.00 -29.99 -3.67
CA PRO A 59 -0.58 -31.38 -3.65
C PRO A 59 -0.45 -31.86 -5.10
N GLN A 60 0.75 -32.27 -5.49
CA GLN A 60 0.94 -32.99 -6.75
C GLN A 60 0.21 -34.33 -6.61
N ALA A 61 -0.69 -34.62 -7.54
CA ALA A 61 -1.34 -35.91 -7.62
C ALA A 61 -0.27 -36.97 -7.92
N GLU A 62 0.08 -37.76 -6.91
CA GLU A 62 0.88 -38.96 -7.07
C GLU A 62 0.08 -39.97 -7.90
N THR A 63 0.65 -40.35 -9.04
CA THR A 63 0.16 -41.45 -9.85
C THR A 63 0.55 -42.74 -9.15
N ALA A 64 -0.41 -43.43 -8.53
CA ALA A 64 -0.19 -44.75 -7.96
C ALA A 64 -1.29 -45.73 -8.39
N ALA A 65 -0.82 -46.93 -8.70
CA ALA A 65 -1.46 -48.09 -9.30
C ALA A 65 -2.87 -48.47 -8.80
N ALA A 66 -3.59 -49.15 -9.69
CA ALA A 66 -4.94 -49.70 -9.52
C ALA A 66 -5.11 -50.68 -8.35
N PRO A 67 -6.32 -50.73 -7.77
CA PRO A 67 -6.88 -51.97 -7.25
C PRO A 67 -8.26 -52.32 -7.85
N ALA A 68 -8.54 -53.62 -7.89
CA ALA A 68 -9.76 -54.28 -8.38
C ALA A 68 -11.00 -54.03 -7.48
N PRO A 69 -12.24 -54.36 -7.94
CA PRO A 69 -13.46 -53.69 -7.52
C PRO A 69 -14.16 -54.35 -6.34
N GLN A 70 -14.74 -53.55 -5.44
CA GLN A 70 -15.82 -53.99 -4.56
C GLN A 70 -16.94 -52.94 -4.54
N ARG A 71 -18.16 -53.47 -4.55
CA ARG A 71 -19.42 -52.83 -4.94
C ARG A 71 -20.19 -52.41 -3.69
N ALA A 72 -20.91 -51.29 -3.82
CA ALA A 72 -22.25 -51.01 -3.30
C ALA A 72 -22.41 -49.85 -2.28
N ALA A 73 -23.54 -49.16 -2.51
CA ALA A 73 -24.29 -48.24 -1.66
C ALA A 73 -23.87 -46.75 -1.60
N ALA A 74 -24.46 -45.97 -2.51
CA ALA A 74 -24.94 -44.61 -2.23
C ALA A 74 -26.32 -44.71 -1.50
N PRO A 75 -26.90 -43.67 -0.84
CA PRO A 75 -26.76 -42.27 -1.23
C PRO A 75 -26.87 -41.15 -0.16
N VAL A 76 -26.49 -39.93 -0.61
CA VAL A 76 -27.14 -38.61 -0.35
C VAL A 76 -26.82 -37.79 0.93
N ARG A 77 -26.54 -36.49 0.65
CA ARG A 77 -26.70 -35.24 1.45
C ARG A 77 -25.57 -34.76 2.36
N THR A 78 -24.78 -33.79 1.86
CA THR A 78 -24.92 -32.33 2.13
C THR A 78 -23.68 -31.58 1.58
N PRO A 79 -23.81 -30.50 0.80
CA PRO A 79 -22.66 -29.62 0.55
C PRO A 79 -22.45 -28.73 1.78
N ALA A 80 -21.29 -28.89 2.42
CA ALA A 80 -20.85 -28.01 3.48
C ALA A 80 -20.78 -26.57 2.96
N ALA A 81 -21.47 -25.67 3.66
CA ALA A 81 -21.45 -24.24 3.41
C ALA A 81 -20.01 -23.71 3.50
N SER A 82 -19.49 -23.24 2.37
CA SER A 82 -18.26 -22.47 2.29
C SER A 82 -18.44 -21.16 3.07
N GLN A 83 -17.93 -21.12 4.30
CA GLN A 83 -17.86 -19.90 5.10
C GLN A 83 -16.86 -18.95 4.43
N ARG A 84 -17.38 -18.02 3.63
CA ARG A 84 -16.64 -16.82 3.23
C ARG A 84 -16.42 -16.00 4.49
N ALA A 85 -15.24 -16.12 5.09
CA ALA A 85 -14.77 -15.13 6.06
C ALA A 85 -14.76 -13.77 5.35
N ALA A 86 -15.72 -12.92 5.71
CA ALA A 86 -15.75 -11.54 5.27
C ALA A 86 -14.49 -10.86 5.83
N TYR A 87 -13.57 -10.48 4.94
CA TYR A 87 -12.53 -9.52 5.27
C TYR A 87 -13.23 -8.23 5.69
N GLN A 88 -13.30 -7.96 6.99
CA GLN A 88 -13.59 -6.63 7.50
C GLN A 88 -12.27 -5.86 7.47
N ALA A 89 -12.12 -4.96 6.50
CA ALA A 89 -11.02 -4.00 6.51
C ALA A 89 -11.11 -3.18 7.81
N PRO A 90 -10.00 -2.98 8.54
CA PRO A 90 -10.01 -2.09 9.70
C PRO A 90 -10.41 -0.70 9.22
N ALA A 91 -11.40 -0.11 9.89
CA ALA A 91 -11.79 1.26 9.64
C ALA A 91 -10.56 2.16 9.79
N ALA A 92 -10.20 2.86 8.72
CA ALA A 92 -9.25 3.95 8.80
C ALA A 92 -9.74 4.93 9.89
N PRO A 93 -8.84 5.56 10.68
CA PRO A 93 -9.26 6.56 11.64
C PRO A 93 -10.06 7.62 10.90
N VAL A 94 -11.36 7.71 11.19
CA VAL A 94 -12.22 8.77 10.71
C VAL A 94 -11.73 10.02 11.41
N VAL A 95 -10.82 10.75 10.75
CA VAL A 95 -10.56 12.14 11.10
C VAL A 95 -11.91 12.81 11.02
N ALA A 96 -12.45 13.25 12.16
CA ALA A 96 -13.73 13.94 12.21
C ALA A 96 -13.70 15.04 11.13
N PRO A 97 -14.68 15.09 10.22
CA PRO A 97 -14.71 16.13 9.20
C PRO A 97 -14.70 17.47 9.93
N PRO A 98 -13.86 18.45 9.51
CA PRO A 98 -13.88 19.76 10.12
C PRO A 98 -15.31 20.29 10.08
N THR A 99 -15.82 20.59 11.27
CA THR A 99 -17.17 21.09 11.52
C THR A 99 -17.41 22.30 10.62
N THR A 100 -18.40 22.16 9.73
CA THR A 100 -18.91 23.21 8.84
C THR A 100 -17.81 23.99 8.08
N ARG A 101 -17.15 23.34 7.12
CA ARG A 101 -16.43 24.07 6.07
C ARG A 101 -17.45 24.90 5.30
N THR A 102 -17.46 26.21 5.50
CA THR A 102 -18.27 27.15 4.72
C THR A 102 -17.98 26.97 3.22
N ASN A 103 -18.95 27.24 2.34
CA ASN A 103 -18.76 27.12 0.89
C ASN A 103 -17.51 27.87 0.41
N SER A 104 -17.18 29.00 1.04
CA SER A 104 -15.96 29.79 0.79
C SER A 104 -14.67 28.98 1.00
N GLY A 105 -14.59 28.19 2.08
CA GLY A 105 -13.41 27.35 2.35
C GLY A 105 -13.27 26.19 1.37
N ARG A 106 -14.39 25.61 0.91
CA ARG A 106 -14.36 24.56 -0.12
C ARG A 106 -13.92 25.13 -1.47
N ARG A 107 -14.47 26.27 -1.87
CA ARG A 107 -14.10 26.96 -3.11
C ARG A 107 -12.61 27.30 -3.15
N MET A 108 -12.07 27.87 -2.08
CA MET A 108 -10.64 28.20 -1.96
C MET A 108 -9.74 26.96 -2.14
N ILE A 109 -10.11 25.83 -1.53
CA ILE A 109 -9.36 24.57 -1.70
C ILE A 109 -9.38 24.14 -3.17
N LEU A 110 -10.55 24.15 -3.82
CA LEU A 110 -10.63 23.73 -5.23
C LEU A 110 -9.91 24.68 -6.20
N GLU A 111 -9.90 25.97 -5.91
CA GLU A 111 -9.10 26.95 -6.67
C GLU A 111 -7.60 26.68 -6.53
N GLN A 112 -7.16 26.34 -5.32
CA GLN A 112 -5.78 25.94 -5.05
C GLN A 112 -5.42 24.62 -5.76
N GLU A 113 -6.29 23.61 -5.70
CA GLU A 113 -6.10 22.35 -6.42
C GLU A 113 -6.07 22.58 -7.93
N LEU A 114 -6.92 23.46 -8.47
CA LEU A 114 -6.91 23.81 -9.89
C LEU A 114 -5.58 24.46 -10.30
N ALA A 115 -5.04 25.35 -9.46
CA ALA A 115 -3.73 25.94 -9.70
C ALA A 115 -2.60 24.89 -9.64
N ASN A 116 -2.71 23.92 -8.73
CA ASN A 116 -1.77 22.80 -8.62
C ASN A 116 -1.81 21.91 -9.88
N GLU A 117 -3.00 21.45 -10.29
CA GLU A 117 -3.15 20.59 -11.47
C GLU A 117 -2.69 21.28 -12.76
N ARG A 118 -2.89 22.60 -12.88
CA ARG A 118 -2.35 23.38 -14.03
C ARG A 118 -0.83 23.38 -14.07
N ARG A 119 -0.16 23.55 -12.92
CA ARG A 119 1.31 23.46 -12.84
C ARG A 119 1.78 22.04 -13.16
N ALA A 120 1.14 21.04 -12.55
CA ALA A 120 1.44 19.63 -12.81
C ALA A 120 1.24 19.22 -14.27
N LEU A 121 0.23 19.77 -14.96
CA LEU A 121 0.03 19.57 -16.39
C LEU A 121 1.20 20.13 -17.21
N ALA A 122 1.63 21.36 -16.92
CA ALA A 122 2.76 21.97 -17.62
C ALA A 122 4.05 21.16 -17.40
N ASP A 123 4.29 20.68 -16.18
CA ASP A 123 5.43 19.84 -15.86
C ASP A 123 5.38 18.49 -16.58
N ALA A 124 4.21 17.83 -16.63
CA ALA A 124 4.02 16.59 -17.37
C ALA A 124 4.26 16.75 -18.88
N GLN A 125 3.77 17.84 -19.46
CA GLN A 125 3.99 18.16 -20.88
C GLN A 125 5.48 18.43 -21.18
N LYS A 126 6.16 19.15 -20.29
CA LYS A 126 7.59 19.39 -20.38
C LYS A 126 8.38 18.07 -20.29
N ALA A 127 8.08 17.24 -19.29
CA ALA A 127 8.73 15.93 -19.11
C ALA A 127 8.50 14.99 -20.30
N LEU A 128 7.31 15.02 -20.91
CA LEU A 128 7.00 14.27 -22.13
C LEU A 128 7.86 14.75 -23.31
N THR A 129 8.00 16.07 -23.46
CA THR A 129 8.81 16.67 -24.53
C THR A 129 10.28 16.35 -24.35
N GLU A 130 10.81 16.53 -23.14
CA GLU A 130 12.19 16.17 -22.79
C GLU A 130 12.44 14.68 -23.03
N SER A 131 11.56 13.81 -22.54
CA SER A 131 11.71 12.35 -22.73
C SER A 131 11.70 11.93 -24.19
N ARG A 132 10.97 12.64 -25.07
CA ARG A 132 10.98 12.37 -26.52
C ARG A 132 12.30 12.72 -27.18
N THR A 133 13.02 13.72 -26.65
CA THR A 133 14.33 14.12 -27.18
C THR A 133 15.48 13.25 -26.70
N LEU A 134 15.28 12.53 -25.58
CA LEU A 134 16.31 11.64 -25.05
C LEU A 134 16.59 10.45 -26.00
N PRO A 135 17.85 10.01 -26.11
CA PRO A 135 18.21 8.80 -26.85
C PRO A 135 17.46 7.58 -26.30
N ARG A 136 16.84 6.80 -27.19
CA ARG A 136 16.03 5.64 -26.79
C ARG A 136 16.87 4.42 -26.40
N GLY A 137 18.13 4.36 -26.84
CA GLY A 137 18.97 3.16 -26.71
C GLY A 137 18.40 1.98 -27.52
N ASN A 138 18.94 0.79 -27.28
CA ASN A 138 18.54 -0.47 -27.94
C ASN A 138 18.06 -1.51 -26.91
N GLY A 139 17.33 -2.53 -27.38
CA GLY A 139 16.87 -3.65 -26.54
C GLY A 139 16.01 -3.20 -25.36
N ALA A 140 16.42 -3.57 -24.13
CA ALA A 140 15.71 -3.24 -22.90
C ALA A 140 15.61 -1.72 -22.65
N ALA A 141 16.61 -0.94 -23.05
CA ALA A 141 16.58 0.52 -22.90
C ALA A 141 15.49 1.16 -23.77
N TYR A 142 15.29 0.65 -24.99
CA TYR A 142 14.23 1.10 -25.88
C TYR A 142 12.84 0.81 -25.29
N ALA A 143 12.63 -0.39 -24.74
CA ALA A 143 11.38 -0.75 -24.09
C ALA A 143 11.08 0.14 -22.87
N ALA A 144 12.10 0.44 -22.05
CA ALA A 144 11.96 1.36 -20.91
C ALA A 144 11.67 2.80 -21.34
N HIS A 145 12.29 3.27 -22.43
CA HIS A 145 11.99 4.57 -23.03
C HIS A 145 10.54 4.65 -23.49
N GLN A 146 10.06 3.64 -24.22
CA GLN A 146 8.68 3.59 -24.69
C GLN A 146 7.68 3.55 -23.53
N ALA A 147 7.95 2.77 -22.49
CA ALA A 147 7.11 2.70 -21.30
C ALA A 147 7.02 4.07 -20.59
N ARG A 148 8.15 4.80 -20.49
CA ARG A 148 8.19 6.15 -19.94
C ARG A 148 7.35 7.12 -20.76
N ILE A 149 7.47 7.10 -22.09
CA ILE A 149 6.66 7.96 -22.96
C ILE A 149 5.17 7.68 -22.78
N ASN A 150 4.77 6.40 -22.76
CA ASN A 150 3.37 6.03 -22.57
C ASN A 150 2.84 6.50 -21.20
N SER A 151 3.64 6.36 -20.14
CA SER A 151 3.29 6.86 -18.81
C SER A 151 3.08 8.37 -18.81
N LEU A 152 4.02 9.13 -19.37
CA LEU A 152 3.93 10.60 -19.42
C LEU A 152 2.75 11.07 -20.28
N GLN A 153 2.38 10.33 -21.32
CA GLN A 153 1.17 10.61 -22.10
C GLN A 153 -0.10 10.39 -21.26
N SER A 154 -0.16 9.30 -20.49
CA SER A 154 -1.25 9.06 -19.53
C SER A 154 -1.33 10.20 -18.52
N ASP A 155 -0.20 10.57 -17.92
CA ASP A 155 -0.15 11.64 -16.91
C ASP A 155 -0.72 12.95 -17.46
N VAL A 156 -0.36 13.34 -18.69
CA VAL A 156 -0.91 14.55 -19.33
C VAL A 156 -2.44 14.46 -19.47
N LEU A 157 -2.97 13.33 -19.90
CA LEU A 157 -4.42 13.13 -20.05
C LEU A 157 -5.13 13.18 -18.69
N ASP A 158 -4.56 12.52 -17.67
CA ASP A 158 -5.12 12.47 -16.33
C ASP A 158 -5.18 13.87 -15.71
N ARG A 159 -4.10 14.67 -15.82
CA ARG A 159 -4.08 16.07 -15.37
C ARG A 159 -5.12 16.92 -16.08
N GLN A 160 -5.30 16.74 -17.39
CA GLN A 160 -6.34 17.46 -18.15
C GLN A 160 -7.75 17.10 -17.67
N GLN A 161 -8.02 15.82 -17.42
CA GLN A 161 -9.31 15.37 -16.90
C GLN A 161 -9.58 15.91 -15.49
N ASN A 162 -8.57 15.92 -14.61
CA ASN A 162 -8.68 16.50 -13.28
C ASN A 162 -9.00 17.99 -13.32
N ILE A 163 -8.31 18.75 -14.18
CA ILE A 163 -8.59 20.18 -14.39
C ILE A 163 -10.06 20.39 -14.79
N GLN A 164 -10.56 19.60 -15.74
CA GLN A 164 -11.96 19.70 -16.17
C GLN A 164 -12.92 19.33 -15.04
N ALA A 165 -12.61 18.32 -14.23
CA ALA A 165 -13.41 17.93 -13.09
C ALA A 165 -13.48 19.04 -12.04
N LEU A 166 -12.35 19.64 -11.69
CA LEU A 166 -12.26 20.76 -10.75
C LEU A 166 -13.00 22.01 -11.26
N GLN A 167 -12.90 22.30 -12.56
CA GLN A 167 -13.64 23.41 -13.17
C GLN A 167 -15.16 23.19 -13.13
N ARG A 168 -15.63 21.97 -13.41
CA ARG A 168 -17.05 21.63 -13.27
C ARG A 168 -17.52 21.78 -11.84
N GLU A 169 -16.72 21.31 -10.88
CA GLU A 169 -17.06 21.42 -9.46
C GLU A 169 -17.14 22.89 -9.01
N LEU A 170 -16.16 23.72 -9.38
CA LEU A 170 -16.17 25.16 -9.11
C LEU A 170 -17.35 25.89 -9.77
N SER A 171 -17.82 25.43 -10.93
CA SER A 171 -18.99 26.02 -11.62
C SER A 171 -20.33 25.68 -10.97
N ARG A 172 -20.38 24.60 -10.18
CA ARG A 172 -21.59 24.08 -9.52
C ARG A 172 -21.75 24.58 -8.08
N MET A 173 -20.75 25.31 -7.57
CA MET A 173 -20.75 25.93 -6.25
C MET A 173 -21.28 27.35 -6.31
#